data_AF-A0A4V3FFI3-F1
#
_entry.id   AF-A0A4V3FFI3-F1
#
_cell.length_a   1.000
_cell.length_b   1.000
_cell.length_c   1.000
_cell.angle_alpha   90.00
_cell.angle_beta   90.00
_cell.angle_gamma   90.00
#
_symmetry.space_group_name_H-M   'P 1'
#
loop_
_entity.id
_entity.type
_entity.pdbx_description
1 polymer ?
#
loop_
_entity_poly.entity_id
_entity_poly.type
_entity_poly.pdbx_seq_one_letter_code
_entity_poly.pdbx_strand_id
1 'polypeptide(L)'
;MAEPEDISWLDQRVDKLARLEKSRTKRNNPLPLSAAHRRYVNAAGDVRLRLAYHLDPGDAILYEILHFHLSSRTQRSEASLKALSHRAMAYGLRQGGSLSDALTGAGAAINLLNDELRPENTQRDFQAIQHQRDILERSLARYGEIRSTAQSEGWWDGIPSVRRDELEEHAKLLTRIRDNVRRTQVKAPSGP
;
A
#
# COMPACT_ATOMS: atom_id res chain seq x y z
N MET A 1 31.37 44.23 24.04
CA MET A 1 31.91 43.00 23.43
C MET A 1 30.90 41.90 23.70
N ALA A 2 30.23 41.38 22.68
CA ALA A 2 29.33 40.24 22.85
C ALA A 2 30.19 38.96 22.83
N GLU A 3 30.03 38.09 23.83
CA GLU A 3 30.68 36.78 23.85
C GLU A 3 30.09 35.89 22.76
N PRO A 4 30.91 35.06 22.09
CA PRO A 4 30.40 34.13 21.09
C PRO A 4 29.58 33.04 21.79
N GLU A 5 28.31 32.92 21.41
CA GLU A 5 27.43 31.84 21.85
C GLU A 5 28.08 30.48 21.53
N ASP A 6 28.38 29.70 22.57
CA ASP A 6 28.86 28.33 22.46
C ASP A 6 27.73 27.46 21.89
N ILE A 7 27.74 27.27 20.57
CA ILE A 7 26.80 26.41 19.86
C ILE A 7 26.99 24.98 20.39
N SER A 8 25.97 24.45 21.06
CA SER A 8 25.96 23.12 21.67
C SER A 8 26.46 22.07 20.69
N TRP A 9 27.28 21.13 21.18
CA TRP A 9 27.76 19.99 20.39
C TRP A 9 26.63 19.22 19.69
N LEU A 10 25.44 19.20 20.29
CA LEU A 10 24.22 18.63 19.69
C LEU A 10 23.77 19.41 18.44
N ASP A 11 23.76 20.73 18.50
CA ASP A 11 23.35 21.58 17.38
C ASP A 11 24.32 21.44 16.20
N GLN A 12 25.62 21.32 16.47
CA GLN A 12 26.63 21.04 15.44
C GLN A 12 26.41 19.68 14.75
N ARG A 13 25.91 18.67 15.49
CA ARG A 13 25.59 17.34 14.96
C ARG A 13 24.31 17.35 14.14
N VAL A 14 23.29 18.06 14.60
CA VAL A 14 22.02 18.27 13.88
C VAL A 14 22.28 19.01 12.58
N ASP A 15 23.08 20.08 12.60
CA ASP A 15 23.48 20.82 11.40
C ASP A 15 24.24 19.94 10.41
N LYS A 16 25.15 19.08 10.90
CA LYS A 16 25.89 18.15 10.05
C LYS A 16 24.95 17.13 9.39
N LEU A 17 23.98 16.59 10.13
CA LEU A 17 22.96 15.69 9.60
C LEU A 17 22.11 16.39 8.54
N ALA A 18 21.62 17.60 8.82
CA ALA A 18 20.85 18.39 7.87
C ALA A 18 21.64 18.70 6.58
N ARG A 19 22.95 19.00 6.69
CA ARG A 19 23.84 19.19 5.54
C ARG A 19 24.04 17.91 4.73
N LEU A 20 24.19 16.76 5.42
CA LEU A 20 24.33 15.46 4.76
C LEU A 20 23.02 15.07 4.04
N GLU A 21 21.86 15.29 4.67
CA GLU A 21 20.55 15.08 4.03
C GLU A 21 20.36 15.98 2.80
N LYS A 22 20.73 17.25 2.91
CA LYS A 22 20.69 18.21 1.79
C LYS A 22 21.66 17.83 0.67
N SER A 23 22.80 17.21 1.01
CA SER A 23 23.76 16.72 0.02
C SER A 23 23.29 15.44 -0.68
N ARG A 24 22.43 14.63 -0.04
CA ARG A 24 21.88 13.39 -0.61
C ARG A 24 21.02 13.63 -1.85
N THR A 25 20.38 14.79 -1.92
CA THR A 25 19.50 15.18 -3.04
C THR A 25 20.18 16.11 -4.04
N LYS A 26 21.36 16.64 -3.71
CA LYS A 26 22.11 17.54 -4.59
C LYS A 26 22.81 16.72 -5.67
N ARG A 27 22.54 17.03 -6.93
CA ARG A 27 23.18 16.37 -8.08
C ARG A 27 24.65 16.82 -8.12
N ASN A 28 25.56 15.91 -7.78
CA ASN A 28 27.00 16.19 -7.76
C ASN A 28 27.63 16.19 -9.16
N ASN A 29 26.86 15.79 -10.19
CA ASN A 29 27.30 15.77 -11.58
C ASN A 29 26.28 16.54 -12.47
N PRO A 30 26.71 17.59 -13.18
CA PRO A 30 25.84 18.34 -14.09
C PRO A 30 25.41 17.53 -15.32
N LEU A 31 26.13 16.47 -15.66
CA LEU A 31 25.84 15.65 -16.83
C LEU A 31 24.54 14.84 -16.63
N PRO A 32 23.68 14.74 -17.66
CA PRO A 32 22.50 13.89 -17.60
C PRO A 32 22.93 12.43 -17.39
N LEU A 33 22.16 11.69 -16.60
CA LEU A 33 22.41 10.26 -16.38
C LEU A 33 22.45 9.55 -17.73
N SER A 34 23.47 8.74 -17.98
CA SER A 34 23.51 7.90 -19.19
C SER A 34 22.30 6.96 -19.23
N ALA A 35 21.91 6.51 -20.41
CA ALA A 35 20.79 5.56 -20.54
C ALA A 35 21.03 4.28 -19.73
N ALA A 36 22.27 3.78 -19.69
CA ALA A 36 22.67 2.64 -18.88
C ALA A 36 22.50 2.92 -17.37
N HIS A 37 22.91 4.09 -16.90
CA HIS A 37 22.77 4.44 -15.48
C HIS A 37 21.31 4.63 -15.07
N ARG A 38 20.46 5.21 -15.94
CA ARG A 38 19.00 5.28 -15.69
C ARG A 38 18.38 3.88 -15.58
N ARG A 39 18.75 2.96 -16.47
CA ARG A 39 18.31 1.56 -16.41
C ARG A 39 18.73 0.90 -15.11
N TYR A 40 19.99 1.10 -14.69
CA TYR A 40 20.50 0.58 -13.42
C TYR A 40 19.71 1.11 -12.21
N VAL A 41 19.52 2.44 -12.11
CA VAL A 41 18.78 3.04 -10.99
C VAL A 41 17.34 2.53 -10.92
N ASN A 42 16.66 2.42 -12.07
CA ASN A 42 15.31 1.89 -12.13
C ASN A 42 15.25 0.40 -11.73
N ALA A 43 16.22 -0.41 -12.16
CA ALA A 43 16.32 -1.82 -11.77
C ALA A 43 16.63 -1.98 -10.27
N ALA A 44 17.55 -1.18 -9.73
CA ALA A 44 17.87 -1.19 -8.31
C ALA A 44 16.68 -0.75 -7.44
N GLY A 45 15.92 0.25 -7.90
CA GLY A 45 14.66 0.67 -7.27
C GLY A 45 13.63 -0.47 -7.25
N ASP A 46 13.48 -1.17 -8.38
CA ASP A 46 12.58 -2.33 -8.47
C ASP A 46 12.90 -3.42 -7.46
N VAL A 47 14.18 -3.80 -7.39
CA VAL A 47 14.64 -4.86 -6.49
C VAL A 47 14.39 -4.47 -5.03
N ARG A 48 14.66 -3.22 -4.66
CA ARG A 48 14.43 -2.73 -3.29
C ARG A 48 12.95 -2.70 -2.91
N LEU A 49 12.08 -2.22 -3.81
CA LEU A 49 10.64 -2.19 -3.55
C LEU A 49 10.07 -3.60 -3.42
N ARG A 50 10.48 -4.52 -4.31
CA ARG A 50 10.11 -5.93 -4.19
C ARG A 50 10.60 -6.50 -2.88
N LEU A 51 11.86 -6.29 -2.52
CA LEU A 51 12.44 -6.80 -1.27
C LEU A 51 11.66 -6.28 -0.05
N ALA A 52 11.39 -4.98 0.02
CA ALA A 52 10.62 -4.38 1.10
C ALA A 52 9.24 -5.05 1.25
N TYR A 53 8.50 -5.18 0.15
CA TYR A 53 7.21 -5.89 0.18
C TYR A 53 7.32 -7.37 0.54
N HIS A 54 8.38 -8.07 0.14
CA HIS A 54 8.56 -9.48 0.55
C HIS A 54 8.90 -9.63 2.03
N LEU A 55 9.51 -8.61 2.65
CA LEU A 55 9.80 -8.59 4.09
C LEU A 55 8.54 -8.31 4.91
N ASP A 56 7.64 -7.46 4.42
CA ASP A 56 6.34 -7.20 5.05
C ASP A 56 5.21 -7.08 4.01
N PRO A 57 4.63 -8.22 3.58
CA PRO A 57 3.53 -8.22 2.61
C PRO A 57 2.19 -7.81 3.24
N GLY A 58 2.13 -7.66 4.56
CA GLY A 58 0.96 -7.17 5.29
C GLY A 58 0.86 -5.64 5.33
N ASP A 59 1.92 -4.93 4.97
CA ASP A 59 1.94 -3.47 4.93
C ASP A 59 1.24 -2.94 3.67
N ALA A 60 0.10 -2.28 3.89
CA ALA A 60 -0.71 -1.67 2.83
C ALA A 60 0.06 -0.61 2.03
N ILE A 61 0.95 0.14 2.69
CA ILE A 61 1.73 1.19 2.04
C ILE A 61 2.75 0.55 1.09
N LEU A 62 3.46 -0.49 1.54
CA LEU A 62 4.40 -1.20 0.68
C LEU A 62 3.70 -1.87 -0.50
N TYR A 63 2.52 -2.45 -0.27
CA TYR A 63 1.67 -2.98 -1.34
C TYR A 63 1.32 -1.88 -2.36
N GLU A 64 0.77 -0.75 -1.91
CA GLU A 64 0.33 0.33 -2.81
C GLU A 64 1.50 0.98 -3.56
N ILE A 65 2.64 1.20 -2.91
CA ILE A 65 3.85 1.71 -3.57
C ILE A 65 4.31 0.75 -4.67
N LEU A 66 4.37 -0.56 -4.37
CA LEU A 66 4.80 -1.55 -5.36
C LEU A 66 3.77 -1.68 -6.49
N HIS A 67 2.48 -1.69 -6.16
CA HIS A 67 1.40 -1.72 -7.13
C HIS A 67 1.45 -0.50 -8.06
N PHE A 68 1.61 0.71 -7.52
CA PHE A 68 1.77 1.93 -8.31
C PHE A 68 3.03 1.90 -9.18
N HIS A 69 4.17 1.48 -8.63
CA HIS A 69 5.42 1.38 -9.37
C HIS A 69 5.36 0.36 -10.52
N LEU A 70 4.62 -0.73 -10.36
CA LEU A 70 4.38 -1.70 -11.43
C LEU A 70 3.39 -1.17 -12.48
N SER A 71 2.39 -0.39 -12.07
CA SER A 71 1.38 0.16 -12.98
C SER A 71 1.89 1.36 -13.79
N SER A 72 2.82 2.15 -13.25
CA SER A 72 3.38 3.34 -13.89
C SER A 72 4.46 3.04 -14.95
N ARG A 73 4.84 1.77 -15.14
CA ARG A 73 5.84 1.38 -16.14
C ARG A 73 5.24 1.39 -17.55
N THR A 74 6.00 1.91 -18.51
CA THR A 74 5.63 1.95 -19.95
C THR A 74 5.36 0.57 -20.55
N GLN A 75 5.89 -0.49 -19.96
CA GLN A 75 5.50 -1.88 -20.22
C GLN A 75 4.78 -2.43 -19.00
N ARG A 76 3.48 -2.12 -18.88
CA ARG A 76 2.59 -2.70 -17.86
C ARG A 76 2.52 -4.21 -18.08
N SER A 77 3.17 -4.99 -17.22
CA SER A 77 2.86 -6.41 -17.14
C SER A 77 1.59 -6.55 -16.29
N GLU A 78 0.42 -6.57 -16.95
CA GLU A 78 -0.87 -6.77 -16.29
C GLU A 78 -0.85 -8.04 -15.43
N ALA A 79 -0.21 -9.11 -15.91
CA ALA A 79 0.02 -10.34 -15.18
C ALA A 79 0.78 -10.13 -13.85
N SER A 80 1.80 -9.25 -13.83
CA SER A 80 2.58 -8.97 -12.62
C SER A 80 1.76 -8.23 -11.56
N LEU A 81 0.90 -7.29 -11.98
CA LEU A 81 -0.02 -6.59 -11.08
C LEU A 81 -1.05 -7.54 -10.50
N LYS A 82 -1.73 -8.31 -11.37
CA LYS A 82 -2.70 -9.33 -10.94
C LYS A 82 -2.07 -10.34 -9.97
N ALA A 83 -0.86 -10.81 -10.26
CA ALA A 83 -0.14 -11.72 -9.37
C ALA A 83 0.28 -11.07 -8.03
N LEU A 84 0.59 -9.78 -8.00
CA LEU A 84 0.84 -9.06 -6.75
C LEU A 84 -0.45 -8.95 -5.92
N SER A 85 -1.55 -8.50 -6.53
CA SER A 85 -2.83 -8.34 -5.85
C SER A 85 -3.39 -9.66 -5.34
N HIS A 86 -3.31 -10.74 -6.12
CA HIS A 86 -3.72 -12.08 -5.67
C HIS A 86 -2.88 -12.56 -4.47
N ARG A 87 -1.58 -12.28 -4.44
CA ARG A 87 -0.73 -12.61 -3.29
C ARG A 87 -1.12 -11.82 -2.05
N ALA A 88 -1.37 -10.52 -2.18
CA ALA A 88 -1.84 -9.68 -1.08
C ALA A 88 -3.22 -10.12 -0.55
N MET A 89 -4.15 -10.44 -1.46
CA MET A 89 -5.47 -11.01 -1.15
C MET A 89 -5.35 -12.33 -0.36
N ALA A 90 -4.53 -13.26 -0.83
CA ALA A 90 -4.30 -14.53 -0.14
C ALA A 90 -3.65 -14.32 1.23
N TYR A 91 -2.67 -13.41 1.32
CA TYR A 91 -2.00 -13.08 2.57
C TYR A 91 -2.96 -12.45 3.59
N GLY A 92 -3.84 -11.57 3.16
CA GLY A 92 -4.83 -10.93 4.04
C GLY A 92 -5.85 -11.89 4.65
N LEU A 93 -6.09 -13.03 4.01
CA LEU A 93 -7.01 -14.06 4.51
C LEU A 93 -6.33 -15.21 5.27
N ARG A 94 -5.00 -15.17 5.42
CA ARG A 94 -4.26 -16.24 6.11
C ARG A 94 -4.67 -16.36 7.58
N GLN A 95 -4.70 -17.57 8.12
CA GLN A 95 -4.88 -17.78 9.55
C GLN A 95 -3.69 -17.19 10.33
N GLY A 96 -3.97 -16.61 11.50
CA GLY A 96 -2.96 -15.89 12.29
C GLY A 96 -2.46 -14.59 11.65
N GLY A 97 -3.09 -14.11 10.56
CA GLY A 97 -2.78 -12.81 9.98
C GLY A 97 -3.12 -11.63 10.90
N SER A 98 -2.41 -10.52 10.72
CA SER A 98 -2.59 -9.29 11.50
C SER A 98 -3.78 -8.44 11.01
N LEU A 99 -4.13 -7.41 11.77
CA LEU A 99 -5.09 -6.38 11.36
C LEU A 99 -4.69 -5.73 10.03
N SER A 100 -3.40 -5.40 9.88
CA SER A 100 -2.87 -4.77 8.65
C SER A 100 -2.99 -5.72 7.46
N ASP A 101 -2.70 -7.01 7.64
CA ASP A 101 -2.78 -8.01 6.58
C ASP A 101 -4.18 -8.05 5.97
N ALA A 102 -5.20 -8.07 6.83
CA ALA A 102 -6.59 -8.11 6.40
C ALA A 102 -6.97 -6.84 5.60
N LEU A 103 -6.54 -5.66 6.04
CA LEU A 103 -6.78 -4.42 5.31
C LEU A 103 -6.02 -4.36 3.98
N THR A 104 -4.79 -4.87 3.93
CA THR A 104 -4.00 -4.96 2.69
C THR A 104 -4.64 -5.90 1.67
N GLY A 105 -5.19 -7.04 2.12
CA GLY A 105 -5.96 -7.94 1.27
C GLY A 105 -7.23 -7.27 0.70
N ALA A 106 -7.93 -6.48 1.51
CA ALA A 106 -9.09 -5.72 1.08
C ALA A 106 -8.73 -4.63 0.05
N GLY A 107 -7.66 -3.86 0.28
CA GLY A 107 -7.14 -2.88 -0.68
C GLY A 107 -6.75 -3.53 -2.01
N ALA A 108 -6.10 -4.69 -1.96
CA ALA A 108 -5.74 -5.44 -3.14
C ALA A 108 -6.94 -5.92 -3.96
N ALA A 109 -7.99 -6.40 -3.30
CA ALA A 109 -9.25 -6.74 -3.96
C ALA A 109 -9.91 -5.53 -4.63
N ILE A 110 -9.89 -4.35 -3.98
CA ILE A 110 -10.38 -3.10 -4.56
C ILE A 110 -9.59 -2.70 -5.81
N ASN A 111 -8.27 -2.84 -5.82
CA ASN A 111 -7.46 -2.50 -6.99
C ASN A 111 -7.84 -3.35 -8.21
N LEU A 112 -8.05 -4.65 -8.03
CA LEU A 112 -8.52 -5.53 -9.11
C LEU A 112 -9.97 -5.23 -9.52
N LEU A 113 -10.85 -4.96 -8.56
CA LEU A 113 -12.23 -4.54 -8.87
C LEU A 113 -12.26 -3.25 -9.68
N ASN A 114 -11.39 -2.30 -9.36
CA ASN A 114 -11.27 -1.06 -10.11
C ASN A 114 -10.76 -1.30 -11.53
N ASP A 115 -9.86 -2.26 -11.74
CA ASP A 115 -9.43 -2.64 -13.09
C ASP A 115 -10.58 -3.30 -13.87
N GLU A 116 -11.36 -4.19 -13.25
CA GLU A 116 -12.47 -4.88 -13.92
C GLU A 116 -13.69 -3.96 -14.19
N LEU A 117 -13.98 -3.03 -13.30
CA LEU A 117 -15.16 -2.16 -13.37
C LEU A 117 -14.92 -0.86 -14.15
N ARG A 118 -13.70 -0.63 -14.66
CA ARG A 118 -13.37 0.53 -15.48
C ARG A 118 -14.32 0.67 -16.67
N PRO A 119 -14.73 1.90 -17.05
CA PRO A 119 -15.58 2.12 -18.23
C PRO A 119 -14.98 1.58 -19.52
N GLU A 120 -13.65 1.60 -19.65
CA GLU A 120 -12.91 1.17 -20.83
C GLU A 120 -12.83 -0.36 -20.95
N ASN A 121 -13.12 -1.10 -19.88
CA ASN A 121 -13.14 -2.56 -19.90
C ASN A 121 -14.47 -3.06 -20.48
N THR A 122 -14.45 -3.41 -21.77
CA THR A 122 -15.60 -3.93 -22.51
C THR A 122 -15.80 -5.45 -22.35
N GLN A 123 -14.80 -6.17 -21.84
CA GLN A 123 -14.84 -7.62 -21.63
C GLN A 123 -14.72 -7.95 -20.15
N ARG A 124 -15.74 -7.55 -19.38
CA ARG A 124 -15.76 -7.76 -17.92
C ARG A 124 -15.84 -9.25 -17.59
N ASP A 125 -14.92 -9.72 -16.78
CA ASP A 125 -15.00 -11.05 -16.19
C ASP A 125 -15.85 -11.00 -14.92
N PHE A 126 -17.12 -11.38 -15.04
CA PHE A 126 -18.05 -11.39 -13.91
C PHE A 126 -17.66 -12.39 -12.82
N GLN A 127 -16.97 -13.49 -13.16
CA GLN A 127 -16.48 -14.43 -12.16
C GLN A 127 -15.34 -13.81 -11.36
N ALA A 128 -14.42 -13.13 -12.04
CA ALA A 128 -13.34 -12.38 -11.40
C ALA A 128 -13.91 -11.29 -10.46
N ILE A 129 -14.88 -10.50 -10.95
CA ILE A 129 -15.55 -9.45 -10.15
C ILE A 129 -16.16 -10.04 -8.87
N GLN A 130 -16.91 -11.14 -8.98
CA GLN A 130 -17.52 -11.77 -7.81
C GLN A 130 -16.46 -12.31 -6.85
N HIS A 131 -15.44 -12.99 -7.37
CA HIS A 131 -14.33 -13.47 -6.55
C HIS A 131 -13.66 -12.34 -5.76
N GLN A 132 -13.33 -11.22 -6.41
CA GLN A 132 -12.67 -10.10 -5.75
C GLN A 132 -13.59 -9.42 -4.72
N ARG A 133 -14.90 -9.37 -4.96
CA ARG A 133 -15.87 -8.91 -3.97
C ARG A 133 -15.91 -9.80 -2.75
N ASP A 134 -15.97 -11.11 -2.93
CA ASP A 134 -15.99 -12.07 -1.82
C ASP A 134 -14.74 -11.93 -0.96
N ILE A 135 -13.57 -11.74 -1.60
CA ILE A 135 -12.32 -11.51 -0.89
C ILE A 135 -12.32 -10.19 -0.13
N LEU A 136 -12.82 -9.10 -0.73
CA LEU A 136 -12.98 -7.80 -0.06
C LEU A 136 -13.86 -7.94 1.19
N GLU A 137 -15.00 -8.61 1.07
CA GLU A 137 -15.93 -8.82 2.18
C GLU A 137 -15.32 -9.65 3.30
N ARG A 138 -14.69 -10.78 2.95
CA ARG A 138 -14.01 -11.66 3.91
C ARG A 138 -12.84 -10.97 4.61
N SER A 139 -12.08 -10.14 3.89
CA SER A 139 -10.94 -9.42 4.45
C SER A 139 -11.39 -8.36 5.46
N LEU A 140 -12.46 -7.61 5.15
CA LEU A 140 -13.04 -6.64 6.10
C LEU A 140 -13.71 -7.32 7.29
N ALA A 141 -14.41 -8.44 7.09
CA ALA A 141 -14.97 -9.24 8.18
C ALA A 141 -13.87 -9.74 9.12
N ARG A 142 -12.79 -10.29 8.55
CA ARG A 142 -11.61 -10.73 9.30
C ARG A 142 -10.95 -9.61 10.11
N TYR A 143 -10.83 -8.40 9.54
CA TYR A 143 -10.37 -7.24 10.31
C TYR A 143 -11.27 -6.98 11.53
N GLY A 144 -12.58 -7.00 11.34
CA GLY A 144 -13.56 -6.82 12.42
C GLY A 144 -13.46 -7.90 13.50
N GLU A 145 -13.29 -9.17 13.10
CA GLU A 145 -13.08 -10.30 14.00
C GLU A 145 -11.80 -10.11 14.83
N ILE A 146 -10.66 -9.87 14.18
CA ILE A 146 -9.37 -9.69 14.87
C ILE A 146 -9.44 -8.50 15.83
N ARG A 147 -10.07 -7.39 15.41
CA ARG A 147 -10.26 -6.20 16.26
C ARG A 147 -11.14 -6.52 17.46
N SER A 148 -12.25 -7.24 17.27
CA SER A 148 -13.14 -7.65 18.36
C SER A 148 -12.40 -8.54 19.36
N THR A 149 -11.65 -9.53 18.87
CA THR A 149 -10.79 -10.39 19.69
C THR A 149 -9.76 -9.57 20.46
N ALA A 150 -9.10 -8.61 19.81
CA ALA A 150 -8.14 -7.71 20.45
C ALA A 150 -8.72 -6.92 21.61
N GLN A 151 -9.97 -6.47 21.45
CA GLN A 151 -10.70 -5.75 22.47
C GLN A 151 -11.09 -6.68 23.62
N SER A 152 -11.61 -7.88 23.33
CA SER A 152 -12.00 -8.84 24.37
C SER A 152 -10.81 -9.39 25.16
N GLU A 153 -9.65 -9.55 24.51
CA GLU A 153 -8.42 -10.06 25.13
C GLU A 153 -7.57 -8.94 25.74
N GLY A 154 -7.99 -7.67 25.61
CA GLY A 154 -7.37 -6.52 26.26
C GLY A 154 -6.06 -6.02 25.64
N TRP A 155 -5.57 -6.62 24.56
CA TRP A 155 -4.33 -6.16 23.90
C TRP A 155 -4.56 -5.05 22.87
N TRP A 156 -5.83 -4.72 22.53
CA TRP A 156 -6.15 -3.56 21.69
C TRP A 156 -5.58 -2.26 22.25
N ASP A 157 -5.68 -2.04 23.57
CA ASP A 157 -5.16 -0.84 24.22
C ASP A 157 -3.64 -0.80 24.32
N GLY A 158 -2.98 -1.94 24.08
CA GLY A 158 -1.52 -2.02 23.93
C GLY A 158 -1.02 -1.49 22.58
N ILE A 159 -1.90 -1.29 21.60
CA ILE A 159 -1.55 -0.69 20.30
C ILE A 159 -1.48 0.85 20.48
N PRO A 160 -0.39 1.51 20.05
CA PRO A 160 -0.30 2.97 20.07
C PRO A 160 -1.53 3.64 19.45
N SER A 161 -2.06 4.69 20.07
CA SER A 161 -3.29 5.37 19.61
C SER A 161 -3.21 5.78 18.14
N VAL A 162 -2.09 6.37 17.72
CA VAL A 162 -1.85 6.76 16.32
C VAL A 162 -2.03 5.57 15.37
N ARG A 163 -1.52 4.38 15.75
CA ARG A 163 -1.64 3.19 14.91
C ARG A 163 -3.07 2.64 14.90
N ARG A 164 -3.81 2.76 16.00
CA ARG A 164 -5.23 2.41 16.03
C ARG A 164 -6.03 3.33 15.11
N ASP A 165 -5.78 4.63 15.18
CA ASP A 165 -6.44 5.63 14.32
C ASP A 165 -6.17 5.35 12.84
N GLU A 166 -4.91 5.06 12.48
CA GLU A 166 -4.54 4.66 11.10
C GLU A 166 -5.31 3.42 10.62
N LEU A 167 -5.39 2.37 11.45
CA LEU A 167 -6.10 1.15 11.13
C LEU A 167 -7.60 1.39 10.97
N GLU A 168 -8.19 2.18 11.87
CA GLU A 168 -9.62 2.51 11.82
C GLU A 168 -9.96 3.39 10.61
N GLU A 169 -9.18 4.41 10.31
CA GLU A 169 -9.38 5.26 9.13
C GLU A 169 -9.21 4.46 7.84
N HIS A 170 -8.22 3.58 7.77
CA HIS A 170 -8.04 2.71 6.61
C HIS A 170 -9.23 1.75 6.44
N ALA A 171 -9.69 1.11 7.53
CA ALA A 171 -10.86 0.24 7.50
C ALA A 171 -12.14 0.99 7.08
N LYS A 172 -12.34 2.23 7.57
CA LYS A 172 -13.47 3.10 7.19
C LYS A 172 -13.43 3.44 5.71
N LEU A 173 -12.26 3.80 5.18
CA LEU A 173 -12.08 4.11 3.76
C LEU A 173 -12.45 2.91 2.88
N LEU A 174 -11.88 1.74 3.16
CA LEU A 174 -12.14 0.52 2.40
C LEU A 174 -13.61 0.09 2.48
N THR A 175 -14.23 0.23 3.65
CA THR A 175 -15.66 -0.01 3.87
C THR A 175 -16.52 0.92 3.00
N ARG A 176 -16.18 2.21 2.95
CA ARG A 176 -16.89 3.18 2.11
C ARG A 176 -16.77 2.84 0.63
N ILE A 177 -15.59 2.42 0.18
CA ILE A 177 -15.36 1.99 -1.21
C ILE A 177 -16.21 0.74 -1.52
N ARG A 178 -16.19 -0.28 -0.66
CA ARG A 178 -17.03 -1.48 -0.79
C ARG A 178 -18.52 -1.10 -0.96
N ASP A 179 -19.02 -0.21 -0.12
CA ASP A 179 -20.43 0.17 -0.15
C ASP A 179 -20.79 0.93 -1.43
N ASN A 180 -19.87 1.76 -1.95
CA ASN A 180 -20.03 2.40 -3.25
C ASN A 180 -20.05 1.38 -4.40
N VAL A 181 -19.14 0.39 -4.39
CA VAL A 181 -19.11 -0.69 -5.39
C VAL A 181 -20.44 -1.45 -5.42
N ARG A 182 -20.99 -1.80 -4.24
CA ARG A 182 -22.31 -2.43 -4.12
C ARG A 182 -23.42 -1.57 -4.75
N ARG A 183 -23.45 -0.26 -4.48
CA ARG A 183 -24.47 0.66 -5.01
C ARG A 183 -24.40 0.83 -6.52
N THR A 184 -23.20 0.91 -7.10
CA THR A 184 -23.01 1.08 -8.55
C THR A 184 -23.53 -0.12 -9.32
N GLN A 185 -23.43 -1.33 -8.75
CA GLN A 185 -23.88 -2.56 -9.40
C GLN A 185 -25.39 -2.79 -9.29
N VAL A 186 -26.07 -2.34 -8.24
CA VAL A 186 -27.55 -2.36 -8.14
C VAL A 186 -28.21 -1.52 -9.25
N LYS A 187 -27.49 -0.54 -9.81
CA LYS A 187 -27.97 0.30 -10.92
C LYS A 187 -27.62 -0.24 -12.31
N ALA A 188 -26.72 -1.23 -12.41
CA ALA A 188 -26.49 -1.91 -13.67
C ALA A 188 -27.68 -2.86 -13.90
N PRO A 189 -28.37 -2.81 -15.04
CA PRO A 189 -29.49 -3.71 -15.29
C PRO A 189 -28.97 -5.14 -15.18
N SER A 190 -29.64 -5.94 -14.35
CA SER A 190 -29.60 -7.39 -14.45
C SER A 190 -29.93 -7.75 -15.89
N GLY A 191 -28.90 -8.11 -16.66
CA GLY A 191 -29.03 -8.53 -18.04
C GLY A 191 -29.92 -9.78 -18.15
N PRO A 192 -30.49 -10.02 -19.33
CA PRO A 192 -31.60 -10.94 -19.60
C PRO A 192 -31.35 -12.40 -19.18
#